data_AF-A0A963HAX5-F1
#
_entry.id   AF-A0A963HAX5-F1
#
_cell.length_a   1.000
_cell.length_b   1.000
_cell.length_c   1.000
_cell.angle_alpha   90.00
_cell.angle_beta   90.00
_cell.angle_gamma   90.00
#
_symmetry.space_group_name_H-M   'P 1'
#
loop_
_entity.id
_entity.type
_entity.pdbx_description
1 polymer ?
#
loop_
_entity_poly.entity_id
_entity_poly.type
_entity_poly.pdbx_seq_one_letter_code
_entity_poly.pdbx_strand_id
1 'polypeptide(L)'
;MNNPGTINALINVAQRPVFKGELVSKWRKTATCGGETNAEKCWCEPGRDGKCWQKSTRDDDVTPVDLGGQKVVLPGVHHILKGGEDSTGALEAIQRVYFNIGSCAEPCWVNHLADMRQVDPEQRGFGQTPFNIGQCRRDCPNFRAVEDRLQNVLDFFASAESDQSDLHAALANVRQAGSSGVAYTRADLVRDLETEFGEGAVGRGQLVFAENCARCHSSIPESEGGSFKNRDFAAASETHPRKVRADFLGNDQATPVTEVGTFRCRSLHSNHKAGNLYMESASVTLRERPIVADIPERDELKDGGRGYMRNVSLVNIWATAPFMHNNAIGPEICGKPANKANDFHRARYVDGNGKLLEQQPDCLRYDPTVEGRFDLYKLSMYELLHPKERGTKRTLTNADLLIDVGIRPLDGTTEKPLFGFGQVKIPAGASAGFLNGLMHKQLIGDLFLAKRHPDKLEAAGKAALVPTLQAMADEIIKNPSRFVEILREQRDFISANY
;
A
#
# COMPACT_ATOMS: atom_id res chain seq x y z
N MET A 1 3.88 7.28 -7.95
CA MET A 1 3.71 8.22 -6.81
C MET A 1 2.42 8.03 -6.01
N ASN A 2 1.49 7.13 -6.37
CA ASN A 2 0.34 6.81 -5.51
C ASN A 2 0.50 5.42 -4.90
N ASN A 3 0.69 5.35 -3.58
CA ASN A 3 0.36 4.17 -2.81
C ASN A 3 -1.06 4.40 -2.29
N PRO A 4 -2.12 3.89 -2.95
CA PRO A 4 -3.46 3.93 -2.38
C PRO A 4 -3.38 3.12 -1.09
N GLY A 5 -3.22 3.79 0.04
CA GLY A 5 -2.94 3.15 1.32
C GLY A 5 -4.14 2.35 1.77
N THR A 6 -3.92 1.09 2.14
CA THR A 6 -4.89 0.35 2.95
C THR A 6 -4.37 0.47 4.34
N ILE A 7 -5.19 1.07 5.19
CA ILE A 7 -5.03 0.97 6.62
C ILE A 7 -5.44 -0.48 6.94
N ASN A 8 -4.46 -1.33 7.22
CA ASN A 8 -4.76 -2.62 7.83
C ASN A 8 -5.09 -2.33 9.30
N ALA A 9 -6.26 -2.75 9.75
CA ALA A 9 -6.52 -2.77 11.17
C ALA A 9 -5.57 -3.78 11.83
N LEU A 10 -4.99 -3.39 12.96
CA LEU A 10 -4.15 -4.26 13.78
C LEU A 10 -5.07 -5.00 14.74
N ILE A 11 -5.64 -6.11 14.26
CA ILE A 11 -6.59 -6.93 15.02
C ILE A 11 -6.14 -8.38 14.95
N ASN A 12 -6.17 -9.05 16.10
CA ASN A 12 -5.70 -10.41 16.36
C ASN A 12 -4.27 -10.66 15.86
N VAL A 13 -3.38 -9.66 16.00
CA VAL A 13 -2.02 -9.70 15.43
C VAL A 13 -1.19 -10.86 15.99
N ALA A 14 -1.46 -11.27 17.23
CA ALA A 14 -0.86 -12.43 17.88
C ALA A 14 -1.00 -13.75 17.10
N GLN A 15 -1.98 -13.82 16.18
CA GLN A 15 -2.29 -15.01 15.38
C GLN A 15 -1.95 -14.81 13.90
N ARG A 16 -1.34 -13.68 13.54
CA ARG A 16 -0.96 -13.38 12.16
C ARG A 16 0.07 -14.41 11.65
N PRO A 17 -0.08 -14.94 10.43
CA PRO A 17 0.86 -15.92 9.88
C PRO A 17 2.31 -15.42 9.77
N VAL A 18 3.25 -16.33 10.00
CA VAL A 18 4.67 -16.18 9.68
C VAL A 18 5.09 -17.16 8.58
N PHE A 19 6.13 -16.79 7.84
CA PHE A 19 6.62 -17.52 6.68
C PHE A 19 8.04 -18.01 6.94
N LYS A 20 8.20 -19.33 7.07
CA LYS A 20 9.49 -20.00 7.21
C LYS A 20 10.19 -20.10 5.84
N GLY A 21 11.52 -20.02 5.82
CA GLY A 21 12.30 -20.19 4.59
C GLY A 21 12.30 -18.97 3.67
N GLU A 22 11.79 -17.83 4.13
CA GLU A 22 11.85 -16.58 3.38
C GLU A 22 13.29 -16.09 3.34
N LEU A 23 13.89 -16.02 2.14
CA LEU A 23 15.26 -15.55 1.96
C LEU A 23 15.29 -14.02 2.11
N VAL A 24 15.87 -13.55 3.22
CA VAL A 24 15.88 -12.14 3.63
C VAL A 24 17.30 -11.61 3.77
N SER A 25 17.58 -10.52 3.04
CA SER A 25 18.80 -9.71 3.21
C SER A 25 18.50 -8.55 4.15
N LYS A 26 19.03 -8.58 5.38
CA LYS A 26 18.79 -7.54 6.40
C LYS A 26 19.93 -7.41 7.41
N TRP A 27 19.85 -6.34 8.19
CA TRP A 27 20.76 -6.05 9.30
C TRP A 27 20.29 -6.77 10.57
N ARG A 28 21.16 -7.59 11.17
CA ARG A 28 20.88 -8.34 12.40
C ARG A 28 21.82 -7.90 13.50
N LYS A 29 21.31 -7.80 14.74
CA LYS A 29 22.14 -7.45 15.91
C LYS A 29 23.26 -8.49 16.09
N THR A 30 24.46 -8.02 16.41
CA THR A 30 25.65 -8.83 16.73
C THR A 30 26.47 -8.11 17.81
N ALA A 31 27.31 -8.84 18.54
CA ALA A 31 28.16 -8.26 19.59
C ALA A 31 29.37 -7.51 19.05
N THR A 32 29.85 -7.85 17.84
CA THR A 32 31.03 -7.25 17.23
C THR A 32 30.99 -7.39 15.71
N CYS A 33 31.65 -6.47 15.01
CA CYS A 33 31.94 -6.63 13.58
C CYS A 33 33.14 -7.53 13.29
N GLY A 34 33.88 -7.97 14.32
CA GLY A 34 35.09 -8.77 14.15
C GLY A 34 36.08 -8.04 13.24
N GLY A 35 36.47 -8.69 12.14
CA GLY A 35 37.36 -8.10 11.13
C GLY A 35 36.65 -7.37 9.98
N GLU A 36 35.32 -7.30 9.96
CA GLU A 36 34.58 -6.57 8.92
C GLU A 36 34.72 -5.06 9.13
N THR A 37 35.37 -4.39 8.18
CA THR A 37 35.64 -2.94 8.22
C THR A 37 34.71 -2.15 7.31
N ASN A 38 33.95 -2.83 6.42
CA ASN A 38 32.98 -2.18 5.57
C ASN A 38 31.72 -1.83 6.36
N ALA A 39 31.51 -0.53 6.58
CA ALA A 39 30.36 0.04 7.28
C ALA A 39 28.98 -0.24 6.61
N GLU A 40 28.97 -0.76 5.38
CA GLU A 40 27.79 -1.23 4.66
C GLU A 40 27.47 -2.72 4.90
N LYS A 41 28.41 -3.46 5.49
CA LYS A 41 28.27 -4.87 5.84
C LYS A 41 28.18 -5.10 7.35
N CYS A 42 28.90 -4.30 8.13
CA CYS A 42 28.76 -4.31 9.58
C CYS A 42 29.03 -2.92 10.18
N TRP A 43 28.29 -2.56 11.22
CA TRP A 43 28.50 -1.31 11.93
C TRP A 43 28.25 -1.45 13.43
N CYS A 44 29.12 -0.85 14.24
CA CYS A 44 29.00 -0.74 15.69
C CYS A 44 28.74 0.71 16.10
N GLU A 45 27.88 0.93 17.09
CA GLU A 45 27.63 2.26 17.62
C GLU A 45 28.86 2.78 18.40
N PRO A 46 29.43 3.96 18.04
CA PRO A 46 30.58 4.51 18.74
C PRO A 46 30.31 4.71 20.24
N GLY A 47 31.23 4.25 21.09
CA GLY A 47 31.12 4.35 22.54
C GLY A 47 30.08 3.42 23.19
N ARG A 48 29.60 2.39 22.46
CA ARG A 48 28.66 1.38 22.97
C ARG A 48 29.18 -0.03 22.70
N ASP A 49 29.76 -0.65 23.72
CA ASP A 49 30.25 -2.02 23.63
C ASP A 49 29.10 -3.00 23.34
N GLY A 50 29.33 -3.95 22.43
CA GLY A 50 28.35 -4.99 22.11
C GLY A 50 27.17 -4.54 21.25
N LYS A 51 27.09 -3.26 20.85
CA LYS A 51 25.97 -2.71 20.09
C LYS A 51 26.32 -2.59 18.60
N CYS A 52 26.31 -3.72 17.92
CA CYS A 52 26.65 -3.82 16.50
C CYS A 52 25.54 -4.49 15.68
N TRP A 53 25.59 -4.29 14.37
CA TRP A 53 24.69 -4.91 13.41
C TRP A 53 25.47 -5.38 12.20
N GLN A 54 25.17 -6.58 11.73
CA GLN A 54 25.76 -7.16 10.54
C GLN A 54 24.67 -7.46 9.50
N LYS A 55 24.90 -7.02 8.27
CA LYS A 55 24.05 -7.34 7.13
C LYS A 55 24.36 -8.76 6.65
N SER A 56 23.33 -9.57 6.50
CA SER A 56 23.45 -10.93 5.96
C SER A 56 22.19 -11.34 5.20
N THR A 57 22.33 -12.31 4.31
CA THR A 57 21.21 -12.93 3.60
C THR A 57 21.02 -14.34 4.14
N ARG A 58 19.83 -14.63 4.67
CA ARG A 58 19.50 -15.89 5.36
C ARG A 58 18.02 -16.23 5.15
N ASP A 59 17.64 -17.49 5.32
CA ASP A 59 16.27 -18.01 5.19
C ASP A 59 15.73 -18.62 6.50
N ASP A 60 16.51 -18.52 7.58
CA ASP A 60 16.24 -19.09 8.90
C ASP A 60 15.86 -18.03 9.94
N ASP A 61 15.40 -16.84 9.50
CA ASP A 61 14.93 -15.82 10.42
C ASP A 61 13.72 -16.31 11.23
N VAL A 62 13.65 -15.82 12.47
CA VAL A 62 12.55 -16.09 13.41
C VAL A 62 12.00 -14.76 13.93
N THR A 63 10.78 -14.78 14.44
CA THR A 63 10.15 -13.61 15.07
C THR A 63 9.93 -13.86 16.56
N PRO A 64 10.80 -13.32 17.43
CA PRO A 64 10.53 -13.25 18.87
C PRO A 64 9.35 -12.30 19.14
N VAL A 65 8.42 -12.72 19.98
CA VAL A 65 7.26 -11.90 20.37
C VAL A 65 6.72 -12.34 21.74
N ASP A 66 6.19 -11.39 22.51
CA ASP A 66 5.43 -11.68 23.72
C ASP A 66 3.93 -11.90 23.39
N LEU A 67 3.46 -13.13 23.54
CA LEU A 67 2.06 -13.51 23.37
C LEU A 67 1.39 -13.67 24.72
N GLY A 68 0.96 -12.56 25.32
CA GLY A 68 0.18 -12.58 26.57
C GLY A 68 0.97 -13.00 27.80
N GLY A 69 2.15 -12.40 27.96
CA GLY A 69 3.09 -12.68 29.02
C GLY A 69 3.98 -13.89 28.74
N GLN A 70 3.80 -14.54 27.58
CA GLN A 70 4.61 -15.68 27.15
C GLN A 70 5.52 -15.28 26.01
N LYS A 71 6.82 -15.24 26.29
CA LYS A 71 7.83 -15.04 25.24
C LYS A 71 7.92 -16.29 24.37
N VAL A 72 7.58 -16.14 23.11
CA VAL A 72 7.66 -17.20 22.10
C VAL A 72 8.56 -16.78 20.96
N VAL A 73 9.02 -17.76 20.18
CA VAL A 73 9.79 -17.53 18.96
C VAL A 73 9.04 -18.18 17.81
N LEU A 74 8.41 -17.36 16.97
CA LEU A 74 7.67 -17.83 15.81
C LEU A 74 8.64 -18.23 14.68
N PRO A 75 8.39 -19.36 13.99
CA PRO A 75 9.27 -19.84 12.94
C PRO A 75 9.05 -19.04 11.64
N GLY A 76 9.94 -18.10 11.34
CA GLY A 76 9.86 -17.29 10.13
C GLY A 76 9.60 -15.80 10.38
N VAL A 77 9.25 -15.12 9.29
CA VAL A 77 8.99 -13.67 9.27
C VAL A 77 7.55 -13.36 8.86
N HIS A 78 7.02 -12.25 9.37
CA HIS A 78 5.74 -11.74 8.91
C HIS A 78 5.86 -11.08 7.54
N HIS A 79 4.78 -11.16 6.78
CA HIS A 79 4.62 -10.50 5.48
C HIS A 79 3.61 -9.36 5.61
N ILE A 80 4.08 -8.13 5.86
CA ILE A 80 3.21 -7.11 6.46
C ILE A 80 2.28 -6.38 5.47
N LEU A 81 2.77 -5.94 4.32
CA LEU A 81 1.93 -5.21 3.36
C LEU A 81 1.36 -6.10 2.25
N LYS A 82 0.38 -5.54 1.53
CA LYS A 82 -0.50 -6.28 0.64
C LYS A 82 0.06 -6.55 -0.75
N GLY A 83 1.07 -5.86 -1.27
CA GLY A 83 1.62 -6.21 -2.60
C GLY A 83 2.86 -7.13 -2.54
N GLY A 84 3.31 -7.50 -1.34
CA GLY A 84 4.57 -8.20 -1.16
C GLY A 84 5.52 -7.48 -0.19
N GLU A 85 5.46 -6.15 -0.17
CA GLU A 85 6.31 -5.27 0.64
C GLU A 85 6.40 -5.65 2.12
N ASP A 86 7.49 -5.23 2.76
CA ASP A 86 7.78 -5.49 4.18
C ASP A 86 7.77 -6.99 4.50
N SER A 87 8.33 -7.78 3.59
CA SER A 87 8.55 -9.22 3.75
C SER A 87 9.87 -9.56 4.46
N THR A 88 10.57 -8.55 5.01
CA THR A 88 11.80 -8.74 5.79
C THR A 88 11.54 -9.03 7.28
N GLY A 89 10.28 -8.88 7.72
CA GLY A 89 9.83 -9.14 9.09
C GLY A 89 9.11 -7.97 9.74
N ALA A 90 8.46 -8.26 10.88
CA ALA A 90 7.62 -7.29 11.57
C ALA A 90 8.43 -6.10 12.13
N LEU A 91 9.65 -6.31 12.62
CA LEU A 91 10.46 -5.26 13.23
C LEU A 91 10.85 -4.19 12.19
N GLU A 92 11.33 -4.61 11.02
CA GLU A 92 11.68 -3.71 9.93
C GLU A 92 10.43 -3.01 9.34
N ALA A 93 9.29 -3.70 9.29
CA ALA A 93 8.03 -3.11 8.88
C ALA A 93 7.59 -1.99 9.84
N ILE A 94 7.67 -2.22 11.15
CA ILE A 94 7.40 -1.21 12.19
C ILE A 94 8.35 -0.03 12.03
N GLN A 95 9.64 -0.31 11.86
CA GLN A 95 10.65 0.74 11.70
C GLN A 95 10.35 1.65 10.50
N ARG A 96 9.97 1.05 9.36
CA ARG A 96 9.64 1.79 8.14
C ARG A 96 8.50 2.79 8.33
N VAL A 97 7.53 2.52 9.21
CA VAL A 97 6.43 3.45 9.50
C VAL A 97 6.95 4.79 10.01
N TYR A 98 7.94 4.80 10.91
CA TYR A 98 8.54 6.02 11.45
C TYR A 98 9.19 6.89 10.36
N PHE A 99 9.80 6.26 9.36
CA PHE A 99 10.37 6.97 8.21
C PHE A 99 9.31 7.57 7.31
N ASN A 100 8.24 6.81 7.04
CA ASN A 100 7.12 7.29 6.22
C ASN A 100 6.45 8.53 6.83
N ILE A 101 6.54 8.71 8.15
CA ILE A 101 6.01 9.88 8.87
C ILE A 101 7.05 10.97 9.17
N GLY A 102 8.25 10.91 8.57
CA GLY A 102 9.21 12.02 8.60
C GLY A 102 10.52 11.76 9.33
N SER A 103 10.68 10.63 10.02
CA SER A 103 11.89 10.38 10.81
C SER A 103 13.12 10.28 9.91
N CYS A 104 14.23 10.89 10.32
CA CYS A 104 15.51 10.85 9.62
C CYS A 104 15.44 11.32 8.14
N ALA A 105 14.51 12.19 7.76
CA ALA A 105 14.25 12.54 6.35
C ALA A 105 15.52 12.96 5.58
N GLU A 106 16.22 13.98 6.06
CA GLU A 106 17.45 14.50 5.45
C GLU A 106 18.60 13.48 5.38
N PRO A 107 19.00 12.82 6.49
CA PRO A 107 20.12 11.88 6.46
C PRO A 107 19.80 10.55 5.76
N CYS A 108 18.52 10.19 5.59
CA CYS A 108 18.14 8.87 5.08
C CYS A 108 17.53 8.85 3.70
N TRP A 109 16.39 9.51 3.47
CA TRP A 109 15.53 9.09 2.35
C TRP A 109 15.04 10.23 1.46
N VAL A 110 15.05 11.49 1.91
CA VAL A 110 14.57 12.61 1.07
C VAL A 110 15.42 12.78 -0.18
N ASN A 111 16.73 12.54 -0.06
CA ASN A 111 17.70 12.61 -1.17
C ASN A 111 17.58 11.46 -2.17
N HIS A 112 16.72 10.47 -1.88
CA HIS A 112 16.48 9.27 -2.69
C HIS A 112 15.13 9.32 -3.41
N LEU A 113 14.36 10.39 -3.21
CA LEU A 113 13.10 10.62 -3.93
C LEU A 113 13.37 11.17 -5.33
N ALA A 114 12.49 10.84 -6.26
CA ALA A 114 12.45 11.50 -7.57
C ALA A 114 11.83 12.90 -7.42
N ASP A 115 12.54 13.94 -7.86
CA ASP A 115 12.03 15.29 -8.04
C ASP A 115 11.45 15.43 -9.44
N MET A 116 10.15 15.70 -9.56
CA MET A 116 9.46 15.86 -10.85
C MET A 116 10.06 16.97 -11.72
N ARG A 117 10.78 17.94 -11.14
CA ARG A 117 11.42 19.04 -11.88
C ARG A 117 12.77 18.65 -12.46
N GLN A 118 13.38 17.58 -11.97
CA GLN A 118 14.73 17.17 -12.38
C GLN A 118 14.69 16.29 -13.63
N VAL A 119 15.17 16.82 -14.76
CA VAL A 119 15.12 16.18 -16.08
C VAL A 119 16.49 15.70 -16.60
N ASP A 120 17.59 16.11 -15.98
CA ASP A 120 18.93 15.59 -16.31
C ASP A 120 19.16 14.28 -15.52
N PRO A 121 19.40 13.14 -16.21
CA PRO A 121 19.62 11.83 -15.62
C PRO A 121 20.85 11.70 -14.73
N GLU A 122 21.83 12.60 -14.87
CA GLU A 122 23.06 12.56 -14.08
C GLU A 122 22.90 13.25 -12.71
N GLN A 123 21.82 14.00 -12.52
CA GLN A 123 21.58 14.74 -11.27
C GLN A 123 20.77 13.92 -10.26
N ARG A 124 21.05 14.21 -8.98
CA ARG A 124 20.23 13.72 -7.86
C ARG A 124 18.77 14.13 -8.05
N GLY A 125 17.85 13.21 -7.79
CA GLY A 125 16.41 13.44 -7.93
C GLY A 125 15.86 13.14 -9.33
N PHE A 126 16.67 12.73 -10.30
CA PHE A 126 16.14 12.25 -11.58
C PHE A 126 15.31 10.97 -11.40
N GLY A 127 15.90 9.95 -10.79
CA GLY A 127 15.21 8.71 -10.43
C GLY A 127 15.01 8.60 -8.92
N GLN A 128 14.22 7.62 -8.51
CA GLN A 128 14.37 7.09 -7.16
C GLN A 128 15.69 6.31 -7.07
N THR A 129 16.32 6.34 -5.91
CA THR A 129 17.46 5.47 -5.58
C THR A 129 17.16 4.76 -4.25
N PRO A 130 17.85 3.68 -3.90
CA PRO A 130 17.62 3.03 -2.61
C PRO A 130 18.31 3.83 -1.49
N PHE A 131 17.63 4.01 -0.36
CA PHE A 131 18.32 4.49 0.83
C PHE A 131 19.04 3.35 1.54
N ASN A 132 20.16 3.65 2.20
CA ASN A 132 21.01 2.67 2.86
C ASN A 132 20.68 2.61 4.36
N ILE A 133 20.13 1.49 4.84
CA ILE A 133 19.79 1.30 6.27
C ILE A 133 21.04 1.41 7.15
N GLY A 134 22.19 0.92 6.68
CA GLY A 134 23.47 1.07 7.35
C GLY A 134 23.80 2.55 7.56
N GLN A 135 23.79 3.36 6.50
CA GLN A 135 23.99 4.81 6.57
C GLN A 135 23.02 5.47 7.54
N CYS A 136 21.72 5.18 7.43
CA CYS A 136 20.71 5.68 8.35
C CYS A 136 21.04 5.40 9.81
N ARG A 137 21.52 4.18 10.09
CA ARG A 137 21.92 3.77 11.43
C ARG A 137 23.12 4.55 11.93
N ARG A 138 24.09 4.88 11.08
CA ARG A 138 25.26 5.69 11.47
C ARG A 138 24.86 7.14 11.73
N ASP A 139 24.16 7.72 10.76
CA ASP A 139 24.03 9.17 10.63
C ASP A 139 22.80 9.73 11.36
N CYS A 140 21.79 8.90 11.65
CA CYS A 140 20.59 9.32 12.37
C CYS A 140 20.48 8.67 13.77
N PRO A 141 20.73 9.41 14.87
CA PRO A 141 20.53 8.89 16.22
C PRO A 141 19.09 8.44 16.51
N ASN A 142 18.09 9.12 15.93
CA ASN A 142 16.69 8.74 16.07
C ASN A 142 16.39 7.36 15.47
N PHE A 143 17.11 6.96 14.42
CA PHE A 143 16.99 5.62 13.85
C PHE A 143 17.33 4.55 14.90
N ARG A 144 18.46 4.72 15.59
CA ARG A 144 18.92 3.80 16.65
C ARG A 144 17.97 3.80 17.84
N ALA A 145 17.47 4.97 18.22
CA ALA A 145 16.48 5.09 19.29
C ALA A 145 15.17 4.33 18.97
N VAL A 146 14.75 4.32 17.70
CA VAL A 146 13.62 3.51 17.23
C VAL A 146 13.99 2.02 17.24
N GLU A 147 15.17 1.62 16.74
CA GLU A 147 15.64 0.21 16.76
C GLU A 147 15.65 -0.42 18.13
N ASP A 148 16.03 0.35 19.15
CA ASP A 148 16.06 -0.11 20.54
C ASP A 148 14.66 -0.43 21.11
N ARG A 149 13.59 0.04 20.44
CA ARG A 149 12.20 -0.09 20.89
C ARG A 149 11.31 -0.95 19.99
N LEU A 150 11.81 -1.43 18.84
CA LEU A 150 11.00 -2.19 17.88
C LEU A 150 10.32 -3.41 18.50
N GLN A 151 11.04 -4.13 19.38
CA GLN A 151 10.47 -5.28 20.07
C GLN A 151 9.30 -4.88 20.98
N ASN A 152 9.44 -3.79 21.75
CA ASN A 152 8.37 -3.30 22.63
C ASN A 152 7.12 -2.93 21.82
N VAL A 153 7.29 -2.36 20.62
CA VAL A 153 6.17 -2.03 19.74
C VAL A 153 5.51 -3.29 19.16
N LEU A 154 6.31 -4.29 18.76
CA LEU A 154 5.78 -5.57 18.30
C LEU A 154 5.01 -6.29 19.41
N ASP A 155 5.55 -6.32 20.63
CA ASP A 155 4.91 -6.92 21.79
C ASP A 155 3.61 -6.19 22.16
N PHE A 156 3.59 -4.85 22.03
CA PHE A 156 2.35 -4.07 22.16
C PHE A 156 1.34 -4.38 21.03
N PHE A 157 1.80 -4.60 19.80
CA PHE A 157 0.89 -5.02 18.74
C PHE A 157 0.34 -6.43 18.96
N ALA A 158 0.99 -7.27 19.76
CA ALA A 158 0.51 -8.61 20.12
C ALA A 158 -0.16 -8.67 21.51
N SER A 159 -0.33 -7.53 22.19
CA SER A 159 -0.99 -7.46 23.49
C SER A 159 -2.51 -7.51 23.36
N ALA A 160 -3.20 -7.49 24.51
CA ALA A 160 -4.66 -7.63 24.59
C ALA A 160 -5.42 -6.52 23.83
N GLU A 161 -4.80 -5.35 23.66
CA GLU A 161 -5.30 -4.21 22.89
C GLU A 161 -5.52 -4.55 21.41
N SER A 162 -4.84 -5.58 20.91
CA SER A 162 -5.01 -6.07 19.55
C SER A 162 -6.00 -7.24 19.45
N ASP A 163 -6.47 -7.83 20.54
CA ASP A 163 -7.30 -9.04 20.50
C ASP A 163 -8.60 -8.81 19.70
N GLN A 164 -9.15 -9.87 19.10
CA GLN A 164 -10.40 -9.76 18.35
C GLN A 164 -11.55 -9.30 19.26
N SER A 165 -12.44 -8.45 18.71
CA SER A 165 -13.66 -7.99 19.38
C SER A 165 -14.88 -8.35 18.53
N ASP A 166 -15.32 -9.60 18.59
CA ASP A 166 -16.43 -10.09 17.76
C ASP A 166 -17.69 -9.20 17.91
N LEU A 167 -18.46 -9.05 16.82
CA LEU A 167 -19.63 -8.16 16.78
C LEU A 167 -20.62 -8.44 17.91
N HIS A 168 -20.85 -9.72 18.25
CA HIS A 168 -21.77 -10.07 19.35
C HIS A 168 -21.27 -9.55 20.70
N ALA A 169 -19.96 -9.61 20.97
CA ALA A 169 -19.38 -9.09 22.20
C ALA A 169 -19.44 -7.56 22.24
N ALA A 170 -19.20 -6.90 21.10
CA ALA A 170 -19.35 -5.45 20.99
C ALA A 170 -20.79 -4.99 21.25
N LEU A 171 -21.78 -5.66 20.65
CA LEU A 171 -23.20 -5.39 20.88
C LEU A 171 -23.62 -5.71 22.31
N ALA A 172 -23.09 -6.79 22.90
CA ALA A 172 -23.37 -7.12 24.29
C ALA A 172 -22.94 -6.00 25.24
N ASN A 173 -21.75 -5.44 25.04
CA ASN A 173 -21.27 -4.32 25.86
C ASN A 173 -22.16 -3.07 25.73
N VAL A 174 -22.60 -2.73 24.52
CA VAL A 174 -23.50 -1.58 24.28
C VAL A 174 -24.88 -1.81 24.90
N ARG A 175 -25.46 -3.00 24.69
CA ARG A 175 -26.82 -3.33 25.16
C ARG A 175 -26.88 -3.53 26.69
N GLN A 176 -25.84 -4.09 27.31
CA GLN A 176 -25.75 -4.22 28.77
C GLN A 176 -25.63 -2.86 29.48
N ALA A 177 -24.97 -1.87 28.86
CA ALA A 177 -24.93 -0.51 29.38
C ALA A 177 -26.30 0.21 29.34
N GLY A 178 -27.27 -0.35 28.60
CA GLY A 178 -28.53 0.29 28.23
C GLY A 178 -29.82 -0.26 28.88
N SER A 179 -29.73 -1.08 29.94
CA SER A 179 -30.88 -1.63 30.71
C SER A 179 -31.44 -2.95 30.19
N SER A 180 -30.81 -4.06 30.56
CA SER A 180 -31.49 -5.28 31.05
C SER A 180 -30.39 -6.26 31.47
N GLY A 181 -30.53 -6.92 32.62
CA GLY A 181 -29.55 -7.91 33.09
C GLY A 181 -29.43 -9.17 32.22
N VAL A 182 -29.94 -9.15 30.98
CA VAL A 182 -29.89 -10.27 30.03
C VAL A 182 -28.65 -10.08 29.15
N ALA A 183 -27.73 -11.05 29.21
CA ALA A 183 -26.55 -11.03 28.36
C ALA A 183 -26.93 -11.28 26.89
N TYR A 184 -26.49 -10.41 25.99
CA TYR A 184 -26.60 -10.63 24.55
C TYR A 184 -25.54 -11.65 24.11
N THR A 185 -25.99 -12.76 23.52
CA THR A 185 -25.16 -13.90 23.16
C THR A 185 -24.92 -13.99 21.66
N ARG A 186 -24.05 -14.91 21.24
CA ARG A 186 -23.89 -15.25 19.81
C ARG A 186 -25.18 -15.78 19.19
N ALA A 187 -26.01 -16.52 19.93
CA ALA A 187 -27.30 -17.01 19.44
C ALA A 187 -28.28 -15.86 19.18
N ASP A 188 -28.23 -14.81 20.01
CA ASP A 188 -29.02 -13.59 19.79
C ASP A 188 -28.57 -12.87 18.51
N LEU A 189 -27.26 -12.75 18.28
CA LEU A 189 -26.75 -12.21 17.02
C LEU A 189 -27.21 -13.03 15.81
N VAL A 190 -27.17 -14.36 15.88
CA VAL A 190 -27.66 -15.21 14.79
C VAL A 190 -29.13 -14.95 14.51
N ARG A 191 -29.97 -14.89 15.55
CA ARG A 191 -31.40 -14.60 15.41
C ARG A 191 -31.65 -13.21 14.82
N ASP A 192 -30.93 -12.19 15.27
CA ASP A 192 -31.03 -10.82 14.74
C ASP A 192 -30.66 -10.80 13.24
N LEU A 193 -29.58 -11.50 12.84
CA LEU A 193 -29.16 -11.61 11.44
C LEU A 193 -30.15 -12.40 10.57
N GLU A 194 -30.72 -13.49 11.09
CA GLU A 194 -31.75 -14.26 10.36
C GLU A 194 -33.06 -13.47 10.22
N THR A 195 -33.38 -12.61 11.19
CA THR A 195 -34.53 -11.70 11.08
C THR A 195 -34.29 -10.67 9.98
N GLU A 196 -33.07 -10.13 9.87
CA GLU A 196 -32.73 -9.10 8.87
C GLU A 196 -32.53 -9.68 7.46
N PHE A 197 -31.86 -10.82 7.33
CA PHE A 197 -31.42 -11.38 6.05
C PHE A 197 -32.18 -12.65 5.61
N GLY A 198 -33.11 -13.12 6.42
CA GLY A 198 -33.94 -14.31 6.15
C GLY A 198 -33.51 -15.55 6.92
N GLU A 199 -34.46 -16.46 7.13
CA GLU A 199 -34.26 -17.74 7.82
C GLU A 199 -33.12 -18.55 7.17
N GLY A 200 -32.18 -19.04 7.99
CA GLY A 200 -31.04 -19.84 7.54
C GLY A 200 -29.93 -19.05 6.82
N ALA A 201 -30.00 -17.72 6.76
CA ALA A 201 -28.99 -16.88 6.10
C ALA A 201 -27.58 -17.07 6.69
N VAL A 202 -27.47 -17.18 8.02
CA VAL A 202 -26.17 -17.36 8.69
C VAL A 202 -25.54 -18.70 8.34
N GLY A 203 -26.31 -19.80 8.42
CA GLY A 203 -25.83 -21.13 8.06
C GLY A 203 -25.42 -21.23 6.60
N ARG A 204 -26.22 -20.66 5.69
CA ARG A 204 -25.85 -20.54 4.26
C ARG A 204 -24.56 -19.74 4.07
N GLY A 205 -24.40 -18.63 4.79
CA GLY A 205 -23.20 -17.80 4.76
C GLY A 205 -21.94 -18.55 5.18
N GLN A 206 -22.04 -19.41 6.20
CA GLN A 206 -20.93 -20.28 6.63
C GLN A 206 -20.51 -21.25 5.52
N LEU A 207 -21.47 -21.88 4.83
CA LEU A 207 -21.18 -22.77 3.70
C LEU A 207 -20.50 -22.02 2.55
N VAL A 208 -21.04 -20.86 2.16
CA VAL A 208 -20.45 -20.02 1.10
C VAL A 208 -19.02 -19.61 1.46
N PHE A 209 -18.78 -19.23 2.72
CA PHE A 209 -17.45 -18.86 3.19
C PHE A 209 -16.47 -20.03 3.12
N ALA A 210 -16.86 -21.21 3.63
CA ALA A 210 -16.02 -22.40 3.61
C ALA A 210 -15.67 -22.84 2.18
N GLU A 211 -16.61 -22.75 1.25
CA GLU A 211 -16.44 -23.22 -0.13
C GLU A 211 -15.68 -22.23 -1.02
N ASN A 212 -15.84 -20.91 -0.81
CA ASN A 212 -15.39 -19.91 -1.78
C ASN A 212 -14.34 -18.93 -1.21
N CYS A 213 -14.26 -18.77 0.11
CA CYS A 213 -13.48 -17.71 0.74
C CYS A 213 -12.33 -18.24 1.59
N ALA A 214 -12.55 -19.34 2.30
CA ALA A 214 -11.64 -19.87 3.32
C ALA A 214 -10.24 -20.21 2.78
N ARG A 215 -10.09 -20.61 1.51
CA ARG A 215 -8.77 -20.87 0.89
C ARG A 215 -7.84 -19.66 1.00
N CYS A 216 -8.35 -18.46 0.80
CA CYS A 216 -7.59 -17.22 0.96
C CYS A 216 -7.67 -16.71 2.40
N HIS A 217 -8.85 -16.78 3.02
CA HIS A 217 -9.17 -16.14 4.29
C HIS A 217 -9.12 -17.07 5.50
N SER A 218 -8.34 -18.14 5.47
CA SER A 218 -8.01 -18.93 6.66
C SER A 218 -6.51 -18.97 6.83
N SER A 219 -6.00 -18.60 8.00
CA SER A 219 -4.57 -18.75 8.30
C SER A 219 -4.14 -20.19 8.55
N ILE A 220 -5.11 -21.10 8.73
CA ILE A 220 -4.87 -22.50 9.06
C ILE A 220 -5.32 -23.37 7.88
N PRO A 221 -4.39 -23.86 7.04
CA PRO A 221 -4.76 -24.64 5.85
C PRO A 221 -5.50 -25.93 6.20
N GLU A 222 -6.23 -26.51 5.23
CA GLU A 222 -6.93 -27.79 5.43
C GLU A 222 -5.97 -28.94 5.80
N SER A 223 -4.71 -28.85 5.38
CA SER A 223 -3.67 -29.81 5.74
C SER A 223 -3.34 -29.84 7.24
N GLU A 224 -3.62 -28.76 7.97
CA GLU A 224 -3.31 -28.67 9.40
C GLU A 224 -4.57 -28.77 10.27
N GLY A 225 -5.65 -28.07 9.93
CA GLY A 225 -6.86 -28.07 10.76
C GLY A 225 -8.04 -28.83 10.18
N GLY A 226 -7.83 -29.64 9.13
CA GLY A 226 -8.89 -30.38 8.45
C GLY A 226 -9.81 -29.50 7.62
N SER A 227 -10.85 -30.11 7.05
CA SER A 227 -11.66 -29.47 6.00
C SER A 227 -12.33 -28.18 6.44
N PHE A 228 -12.31 -27.17 5.57
CA PHE A 228 -12.98 -25.89 5.79
C PHE A 228 -14.49 -26.05 5.99
N LYS A 229 -15.12 -27.06 5.38
CA LYS A 229 -16.57 -27.30 5.49
C LYS A 229 -17.05 -27.57 6.91
N ASN A 230 -16.19 -28.16 7.74
CA ASN A 230 -16.52 -28.54 9.11
C ASN A 230 -15.77 -27.70 10.15
N ARG A 231 -15.09 -26.63 9.73
CA ARG A 231 -14.22 -25.83 10.59
C ARG A 231 -15.02 -24.81 11.38
N ASP A 232 -14.79 -24.75 12.70
CA ASP A 232 -15.15 -23.56 13.48
C ASP A 232 -14.06 -22.49 13.34
N PHE A 233 -14.27 -21.55 12.43
CA PHE A 233 -13.38 -20.40 12.22
C PHE A 233 -13.34 -19.43 13.41
N ALA A 234 -14.23 -19.59 14.40
CA ALA A 234 -14.24 -18.82 15.64
C ALA A 234 -13.62 -19.55 16.83
N ALA A 235 -13.09 -20.76 16.61
CA ALA A 235 -12.42 -21.51 17.66
C ALA A 235 -11.28 -20.68 18.28
N ALA A 236 -11.24 -20.69 19.61
CA ALA A 236 -10.15 -20.09 20.35
C ALA A 236 -8.86 -20.90 20.15
N SER A 237 -7.73 -20.20 20.10
CA SER A 237 -6.40 -20.81 20.11
C SER A 237 -6.20 -21.59 21.40
N GLU A 238 -5.86 -22.87 21.27
CA GLU A 238 -5.58 -23.72 22.41
C GLU A 238 -4.27 -23.33 23.10
N THR A 239 -3.31 -22.84 22.32
CA THR A 239 -1.94 -22.54 22.76
C THR A 239 -1.78 -21.10 23.26
N HIS A 240 -2.60 -20.16 22.81
CA HIS A 240 -2.49 -18.77 23.24
C HIS A 240 -3.11 -18.56 24.64
N PRO A 241 -2.41 -17.92 25.59
CA PRO A 241 -2.85 -17.82 26.99
C PRO A 241 -4.17 -17.06 27.16
N ARG A 242 -4.43 -16.05 26.30
CA ARG A 242 -5.68 -15.27 26.31
C ARG A 242 -6.85 -15.90 25.54
N LYS A 243 -6.67 -17.10 24.94
CA LYS A 243 -7.72 -17.79 24.16
C LYS A 243 -8.33 -16.91 23.04
N VAL A 244 -7.48 -16.12 22.38
CA VAL A 244 -7.85 -15.35 21.17
C VAL A 244 -8.23 -16.29 20.04
N ARG A 245 -8.95 -15.80 19.02
CA ARG A 245 -9.37 -16.62 17.86
C ARG A 245 -8.15 -17.22 17.16
N ALA A 246 -8.11 -18.53 16.94
CA ALA A 246 -6.97 -19.21 16.31
C ALA A 246 -6.78 -18.81 14.84
N ASP A 247 -7.88 -18.68 14.10
CA ASP A 247 -7.82 -18.28 12.71
C ASP A 247 -7.73 -16.74 12.59
N PHE A 248 -6.68 -16.25 11.93
CA PHE A 248 -6.48 -14.83 11.64
C PHE A 248 -7.38 -14.31 10.51
N LEU A 249 -8.19 -15.18 9.90
CA LEU A 249 -9.06 -14.92 8.77
C LEU A 249 -8.37 -14.24 7.57
N GLY A 250 -7.09 -14.56 7.38
CA GLY A 250 -6.24 -14.10 6.30
C GLY A 250 -4.97 -14.93 6.27
N ASN A 251 -4.63 -15.50 5.11
CA ASN A 251 -3.45 -16.35 4.98
C ASN A 251 -2.17 -15.57 4.66
N ASP A 252 -2.29 -14.28 4.29
CA ASP A 252 -1.18 -13.41 3.85
C ASP A 252 -0.33 -14.01 2.70
N GLN A 253 -0.86 -15.01 1.99
CA GLN A 253 -0.18 -15.64 0.86
C GLN A 253 -0.22 -14.71 -0.35
N ALA A 254 0.86 -14.71 -1.13
CA ALA A 254 0.93 -13.96 -2.38
C ALA A 254 0.05 -14.64 -3.44
N THR A 255 -1.01 -13.94 -3.85
CA THR A 255 -1.98 -14.38 -4.87
C THR A 255 -1.85 -13.50 -6.11
N PRO A 256 -1.77 -14.05 -7.33
CA PRO A 256 -1.76 -13.23 -8.55
C PRO A 256 -2.94 -12.26 -8.60
N VAL A 257 -2.69 -11.01 -8.97
CA VAL A 257 -3.77 -10.01 -9.05
C VAL A 257 -4.84 -10.38 -10.10
N THR A 258 -4.47 -11.17 -11.09
CA THR A 258 -5.36 -11.72 -12.12
C THR A 258 -6.34 -12.74 -11.55
N GLU A 259 -5.95 -13.47 -10.49
CA GLU A 259 -6.84 -14.34 -9.72
C GLU A 259 -7.72 -13.53 -8.74
N VAL A 260 -7.14 -12.52 -8.08
CA VAL A 260 -7.87 -11.66 -7.12
C VAL A 260 -8.94 -10.80 -7.83
N GLY A 261 -8.71 -10.40 -9.07
CA GLY A 261 -9.69 -9.67 -9.88
C GLY A 261 -9.92 -8.21 -9.47
N THR A 262 -8.98 -7.60 -8.74
CA THR A 262 -9.05 -6.17 -8.34
C THR A 262 -8.14 -5.29 -9.21
N PHE A 263 -8.21 -3.97 -9.04
CA PHE A 263 -7.42 -3.03 -9.82
C PHE A 263 -5.91 -3.18 -9.55
N ARG A 264 -5.16 -3.56 -10.59
CA ARG A 264 -3.73 -3.96 -10.52
C ARG A 264 -2.73 -2.86 -10.16
N CYS A 265 -3.09 -1.58 -10.22
CA CYS A 265 -2.12 -0.48 -10.02
C CYS A 265 -1.35 -0.62 -8.70
N ARG A 266 -1.99 -1.10 -7.64
CA ARG A 266 -1.30 -1.32 -6.38
C ARG A 266 -0.32 -2.48 -6.44
N SER A 267 -0.65 -3.60 -7.06
CA SER A 267 0.28 -4.75 -7.16
C SER A 267 1.48 -4.47 -8.06
N LEU A 268 1.41 -3.42 -8.90
CA LEU A 268 2.48 -3.01 -9.82
C LEU A 268 3.38 -1.90 -9.29
N HIS A 269 3.19 -1.44 -8.04
CA HIS A 269 4.06 -0.41 -7.47
C HIS A 269 5.52 -0.89 -7.39
N SER A 270 6.48 0.00 -7.64
CA SER A 270 7.90 -0.36 -7.77
C SER A 270 8.76 0.01 -6.57
N ASN A 271 8.17 0.56 -5.51
CA ASN A 271 8.91 1.16 -4.39
C ASN A 271 9.87 0.19 -3.68
N HIS A 272 9.59 -1.12 -3.77
CA HIS A 272 10.36 -2.21 -3.14
C HIS A 272 11.20 -3.02 -4.13
N LYS A 273 11.15 -2.67 -5.43
CA LYS A 273 12.01 -3.25 -6.46
C LYS A 273 13.48 -2.95 -6.14
N ALA A 274 14.39 -3.81 -6.59
CA ALA A 274 15.82 -3.54 -6.50
C ALA A 274 16.15 -2.20 -7.18
N GLY A 275 16.95 -1.35 -6.51
CA GLY A 275 17.26 0.00 -6.99
C GLY A 275 16.24 1.09 -6.59
N ASN A 276 15.11 0.73 -5.98
CA ASN A 276 14.11 1.69 -5.51
C ASN A 276 14.21 1.93 -4.00
N LEU A 277 13.51 2.99 -3.57
CA LEU A 277 13.58 3.58 -2.24
C LEU A 277 13.58 2.55 -1.10
N TYR A 278 12.62 1.63 -1.08
CA TYR A 278 12.43 0.66 -0.01
C TYR A 278 12.95 -0.74 -0.37
N MET A 279 13.97 -0.85 -1.22
CA MET A 279 14.49 -2.16 -1.59
C MET A 279 14.87 -2.97 -0.34
N GLU A 280 15.57 -2.39 0.64
CA GLU A 280 15.97 -3.11 1.87
C GLU A 280 14.80 -3.51 2.80
N SER A 281 13.55 -3.18 2.44
CA SER A 281 12.33 -3.65 3.11
C SER A 281 11.59 -4.75 2.34
N ALA A 282 12.22 -5.35 1.32
CA ALA A 282 11.69 -6.52 0.62
C ALA A 282 12.69 -7.67 0.61
N SER A 283 12.17 -8.87 0.84
CA SER A 283 12.90 -10.13 0.78
C SER A 283 13.40 -10.45 -0.63
N VAL A 284 14.40 -11.33 -0.70
CA VAL A 284 14.92 -11.87 -1.96
C VAL A 284 13.87 -12.78 -2.60
N THR A 285 13.25 -13.67 -1.81
CA THR A 285 12.17 -14.56 -2.26
C THR A 285 11.02 -13.81 -2.93
N LEU A 286 10.64 -12.63 -2.42
CA LEU A 286 9.64 -11.79 -3.08
C LEU A 286 10.08 -11.37 -4.47
N ARG A 287 11.31 -10.87 -4.60
CA ARG A 287 11.79 -10.28 -5.86
C ARG A 287 12.01 -11.32 -6.95
N GLU A 288 12.29 -12.55 -6.56
CA GLU A 288 12.48 -13.70 -7.44
C GLU A 288 11.16 -14.34 -7.90
N ARG A 289 10.00 -13.86 -7.43
CA ARG A 289 8.72 -14.38 -7.90
C ARG A 289 8.58 -14.20 -9.41
N PRO A 290 7.98 -15.19 -10.10
CA PRO A 290 7.79 -15.13 -11.53
C PRO A 290 6.87 -13.97 -11.92
N ILE A 291 7.02 -13.51 -13.17
CA ILE A 291 6.12 -12.54 -13.76
C ILE A 291 4.73 -13.19 -13.92
N VAL A 292 3.67 -12.47 -13.54
CA VAL A 292 2.30 -12.85 -13.86
C VAL A 292 2.04 -12.55 -15.33
N ALA A 293 2.06 -13.59 -16.18
CA ALA A 293 2.00 -13.46 -17.63
C ALA A 293 0.77 -12.68 -18.11
N ASP A 294 -0.40 -12.97 -17.55
CA ASP A 294 -1.70 -12.44 -17.99
C ASP A 294 -1.95 -10.97 -17.64
N ILE A 295 -0.99 -10.29 -16.99
CA ILE A 295 -1.05 -8.85 -16.82
C ILE A 295 -0.69 -8.18 -18.16
N PRO A 296 -1.58 -7.38 -18.77
CA PRO A 296 -1.36 -6.75 -20.07
C PRO A 296 -0.50 -5.49 -19.94
N GLU A 297 0.71 -5.66 -19.40
CA GLU A 297 1.73 -4.64 -19.22
C GLU A 297 3.07 -5.21 -19.66
N ARG A 298 4.01 -4.33 -20.02
CA ARG A 298 5.40 -4.72 -20.31
C ARG A 298 6.05 -5.37 -19.09
N ASP A 299 6.96 -6.31 -19.34
CA ASP A 299 7.64 -7.08 -18.28
C ASP A 299 8.36 -6.16 -17.28
N GLU A 300 9.00 -5.09 -17.74
CA GLU A 300 9.69 -4.12 -16.86
C GLU A 300 8.73 -3.36 -15.92
N LEU A 301 7.42 -3.43 -16.14
CA LEU A 301 6.37 -2.85 -15.29
C LEU A 301 5.69 -3.88 -14.37
N LYS A 302 6.00 -5.17 -14.52
CA LYS A 302 5.45 -6.27 -13.71
C LYS A 302 6.49 -7.26 -13.16
N ASP A 303 7.78 -7.02 -13.38
CA ASP A 303 8.90 -7.80 -12.80
C ASP A 303 9.14 -7.52 -11.30
N GLY A 304 10.17 -8.18 -10.72
CA GLY A 304 10.70 -7.84 -9.40
C GLY A 304 9.75 -8.15 -8.24
N GLY A 305 8.92 -9.18 -8.39
CA GLY A 305 7.94 -9.60 -7.39
C GLY A 305 6.59 -8.90 -7.42
N ARG A 306 6.35 -8.07 -8.45
CA ARG A 306 5.11 -7.33 -8.64
C ARG A 306 4.04 -8.18 -9.31
N GLY A 307 2.80 -7.69 -9.29
CA GLY A 307 1.64 -8.38 -9.86
C GLY A 307 0.92 -9.31 -8.87
N TYR A 308 1.37 -9.37 -7.61
CA TYR A 308 0.75 -10.18 -6.56
C TYR A 308 0.05 -9.30 -5.51
N MET A 309 -0.92 -9.88 -4.82
CA MET A 309 -1.57 -9.31 -3.65
C MET A 309 -1.70 -10.35 -2.53
N ARG A 310 -1.64 -9.89 -1.29
CA ARG A 310 -2.02 -10.62 -0.09
C ARG A 310 -3.40 -10.13 0.34
N ASN A 311 -4.23 -11.04 0.85
CA ASN A 311 -5.56 -10.68 1.30
C ASN A 311 -5.54 -9.92 2.63
N VAL A 312 -6.63 -9.24 2.96
CA VAL A 312 -6.84 -8.64 4.29
C VAL A 312 -7.38 -9.70 5.26
N SER A 313 -7.10 -9.54 6.55
CA SER A 313 -7.83 -10.29 7.58
C SER A 313 -9.29 -9.87 7.60
N LEU A 314 -10.20 -10.83 7.72
CA LEU A 314 -11.63 -10.56 7.91
C LEU A 314 -12.03 -10.49 9.39
N VAL A 315 -11.10 -10.70 10.32
CA VAL A 315 -11.37 -10.53 11.75
C VAL A 315 -11.83 -9.09 11.96
N ASN A 316 -13.00 -8.92 12.58
CA ASN A 316 -13.58 -7.62 12.90
C ASN A 316 -13.81 -6.68 11.70
N ILE A 317 -13.88 -7.20 10.47
CA ILE A 317 -14.06 -6.36 9.27
C ILE A 317 -15.33 -5.49 9.29
N TRP A 318 -16.31 -5.85 10.13
CA TRP A 318 -17.50 -5.04 10.43
C TRP A 318 -17.18 -3.63 10.95
N ALA A 319 -16.00 -3.40 11.53
CA ALA A 319 -15.64 -2.13 12.16
C ALA A 319 -14.81 -1.19 11.26
N THR A 320 -14.42 -1.63 10.05
CA THR A 320 -13.37 -1.00 9.24
C THR A 320 -13.81 -0.59 7.83
N ALA A 321 -15.09 -0.72 7.52
CA ALA A 321 -15.67 -0.20 6.28
C ALA A 321 -15.49 1.34 6.18
N PRO A 322 -15.38 1.93 4.97
CA PRO A 322 -15.53 1.33 3.63
C PRO A 322 -14.33 0.47 3.19
N PHE A 323 -14.49 -0.34 2.14
CA PHE A 323 -13.52 -1.36 1.72
C PHE A 323 -12.68 -1.00 0.48
N MET A 324 -11.71 -1.88 0.22
CA MET A 324 -10.67 -1.80 -0.83
C MET A 324 -9.59 -0.76 -0.55
N HIS A 325 -8.50 -0.82 -1.32
CA HIS A 325 -7.29 -0.01 -1.08
C HIS A 325 -7.49 1.52 -1.13
N ASN A 326 -8.63 1.98 -1.60
CA ASN A 326 -8.96 3.39 -1.76
C ASN A 326 -10.31 3.76 -1.12
N ASN A 327 -10.85 2.89 -0.25
CA ASN A 327 -12.18 3.07 0.37
C ASN A 327 -13.28 3.34 -0.67
N ALA A 328 -13.15 2.77 -1.87
CA ALA A 328 -14.09 3.02 -2.97
C ALA A 328 -15.39 2.23 -2.85
N ILE A 329 -15.43 1.19 -2.02
CA ILE A 329 -16.61 0.34 -1.85
C ILE A 329 -17.29 0.66 -0.53
N GLY A 330 -18.49 1.22 -0.61
CA GLY A 330 -19.27 1.77 0.49
C GLY A 330 -19.59 3.24 0.29
N PRO A 331 -20.56 3.79 1.04
CA PRO A 331 -20.96 5.19 0.92
C PRO A 331 -19.79 6.13 1.23
N GLU A 332 -19.85 7.33 0.64
CA GLU A 332 -18.91 8.40 0.96
C GLU A 332 -19.08 8.84 2.41
N ILE A 333 -18.00 8.90 3.17
CA ILE A 333 -18.04 9.39 4.55
C ILE A 333 -17.72 10.89 4.56
N CYS A 334 -18.59 11.68 5.18
CA CYS A 334 -18.42 13.12 5.30
C CYS A 334 -18.88 13.64 6.66
N GLY A 335 -18.41 14.84 7.01
CA GLY A 335 -18.89 15.60 8.15
C GLY A 335 -19.75 16.77 7.71
N LYS A 336 -20.45 17.38 8.66
CA LYS A 336 -21.02 18.72 8.53
C LYS A 336 -20.28 19.63 9.52
N PRO A 337 -19.03 20.03 9.23
CA PRO A 337 -18.24 20.80 10.18
C PRO A 337 -18.90 22.16 10.42
N ALA A 338 -18.90 22.62 11.68
CA ALA A 338 -19.45 23.92 12.03
C ALA A 338 -18.73 25.06 11.30
N ASN A 339 -17.40 24.93 11.14
CA ASN A 339 -16.61 25.79 10.28
C ASN A 339 -16.59 25.24 8.86
N LYS A 340 -17.25 25.92 7.91
CA LYS A 340 -17.27 25.53 6.49
C LYS A 340 -15.88 25.48 5.86
N ALA A 341 -14.89 26.22 6.38
CA ALA A 341 -13.51 26.15 5.90
C ALA A 341 -12.85 24.79 6.17
N ASN A 342 -13.37 24.03 7.14
CA ASN A 342 -12.91 22.67 7.46
C ASN A 342 -13.71 21.59 6.71
N ASP A 343 -14.53 21.97 5.72
CA ASP A 343 -15.18 21.01 4.85
C ASP A 343 -14.19 20.54 3.77
N PHE A 344 -13.58 19.39 4.03
CA PHE A 344 -12.66 18.73 3.12
C PHE A 344 -13.35 17.69 2.22
N HIS A 345 -14.68 17.54 2.28
CA HIS A 345 -15.39 16.64 1.38
C HIS A 345 -15.30 17.17 -0.06
N ARG A 346 -15.07 16.28 -1.02
CA ARG A 346 -14.92 16.63 -2.43
C ARG A 346 -15.78 15.69 -3.26
N ALA A 347 -16.45 16.23 -4.28
CA ALA A 347 -17.18 15.45 -5.28
C ALA A 347 -16.22 14.50 -6.01
N ARG A 348 -16.63 13.24 -6.17
CA ARG A 348 -15.80 12.18 -6.79
C ARG A 348 -16.58 11.25 -7.70
N TYR A 349 -17.91 11.25 -7.66
CA TYR A 349 -18.69 10.39 -8.54
C TYR A 349 -18.69 10.96 -9.95
N VAL A 350 -18.40 10.09 -10.92
CA VAL A 350 -18.29 10.43 -12.33
C VAL A 350 -19.20 9.58 -13.21
N ASP A 351 -19.55 10.12 -14.38
CA ASP A 351 -20.23 9.41 -15.45
C ASP A 351 -19.29 8.45 -16.22
N GLY A 352 -19.83 7.78 -17.24
CA GLY A 352 -19.05 6.89 -18.11
C GLY A 352 -17.91 7.58 -18.87
N ASN A 353 -17.96 8.90 -19.04
CA ASN A 353 -16.91 9.71 -19.66
C ASN A 353 -15.87 10.20 -18.64
N GLY A 354 -16.08 9.96 -17.34
CA GLY A 354 -15.21 10.42 -16.28
C GLY A 354 -15.44 11.87 -15.84
N LYS A 355 -16.53 12.50 -16.27
CA LYS A 355 -16.93 13.84 -15.81
C LYS A 355 -17.71 13.70 -14.50
N LEU A 356 -17.54 14.64 -13.57
CA LEU A 356 -18.34 14.67 -12.34
C LEU A 356 -19.84 14.63 -12.67
N LEU A 357 -20.58 13.79 -11.93
CA LEU A 357 -22.04 13.81 -11.96
C LEU A 357 -22.52 15.20 -11.53
N GLU A 358 -23.55 15.69 -12.23
CA GLU A 358 -24.22 16.95 -11.90
C GLU A 358 -24.75 16.94 -10.47
N GLN A 359 -25.35 15.82 -10.07
CA GLN A 359 -25.75 15.54 -8.70
C GLN A 359 -24.86 14.44 -8.11
N GLN A 360 -24.16 14.78 -7.03
CA GLN A 360 -23.41 13.78 -6.26
C GLN A 360 -24.37 13.06 -5.31
N PRO A 361 -24.22 11.73 -5.12
CA PRO A 361 -24.89 11.00 -4.05
C PRO A 361 -24.62 11.64 -2.68
N ASP A 362 -25.61 11.60 -1.80
CA ASP A 362 -25.44 12.04 -0.42
C ASP A 362 -24.35 11.21 0.27
N CYS A 363 -23.52 11.91 1.04
CA CYS A 363 -22.51 11.30 1.87
C CYS A 363 -23.08 10.97 3.25
N LEU A 364 -22.61 9.88 3.84
CA LEU A 364 -23.00 9.39 5.16
C LEU A 364 -22.16 10.09 6.24
N ARG A 365 -22.83 10.54 7.31
CA ARG A 365 -22.14 10.98 8.52
C ARG A 365 -21.54 9.78 9.22
N TYR A 366 -20.24 9.81 9.50
CA TYR A 366 -19.60 8.74 10.26
C TYR A 366 -20.22 8.61 11.66
N ASP A 367 -20.82 7.47 11.93
CA ASP A 367 -21.29 7.08 13.25
C ASP A 367 -20.28 6.10 13.87
N PRO A 368 -19.53 6.51 14.92
CA PRO A 368 -18.50 5.69 15.50
C PRO A 368 -19.03 4.58 16.43
N THR A 369 -20.35 4.51 16.69
CA THR A 369 -20.98 3.46 17.52
C THR A 369 -20.84 2.08 16.89
N VAL A 370 -21.14 1.03 17.67
CA VAL A 370 -21.08 -0.35 17.16
C VAL A 370 -22.10 -0.55 16.04
N GLU A 371 -23.32 -0.07 16.27
CA GLU A 371 -24.44 -0.09 15.32
C GLU A 371 -24.10 0.70 14.05
N GLY A 372 -23.64 1.94 14.20
CA GLY A 372 -23.28 2.80 13.06
C GLY A 372 -22.18 2.23 12.17
N ARG A 373 -21.15 1.61 12.77
CA ARG A 373 -20.10 0.90 12.02
C ARG A 373 -20.65 -0.33 11.32
N PHE A 374 -21.51 -1.10 11.98
CA PHE A 374 -22.13 -2.29 11.38
C PHE A 374 -23.09 -1.93 10.24
N ASP A 375 -23.82 -0.84 10.34
CA ASP A 375 -24.65 -0.32 9.25
C ASP A 375 -23.79 0.13 8.05
N LEU A 376 -22.68 0.82 8.30
CA LEU A 376 -21.70 1.16 7.25
C LEU A 376 -21.10 -0.10 6.61
N TYR A 377 -20.82 -1.14 7.39
CA TYR A 377 -20.40 -2.45 6.90
C TYR A 377 -21.43 -3.05 5.95
N LYS A 378 -22.71 -3.10 6.35
CA LYS A 378 -23.80 -3.63 5.52
C LYS A 378 -23.93 -2.89 4.20
N LEU A 379 -23.91 -1.55 4.22
CA LEU A 379 -23.94 -0.72 3.00
C LEU A 379 -22.73 -0.98 2.09
N SER A 380 -21.55 -1.14 2.68
CA SER A 380 -20.32 -1.43 1.93
C SER A 380 -20.33 -2.84 1.31
N MET A 381 -20.85 -3.83 2.03
CA MET A 381 -21.04 -5.19 1.49
C MET A 381 -22.10 -5.21 0.39
N TYR A 382 -23.15 -4.40 0.51
CA TYR A 382 -24.15 -4.27 -0.54
C TYR A 382 -23.52 -3.75 -1.84
N GLU A 383 -22.76 -2.64 -1.79
CA GLU A 383 -22.04 -2.12 -2.96
C GLU A 383 -20.99 -3.09 -3.51
N LEU A 384 -20.36 -3.90 -2.66
CA LEU A 384 -19.41 -4.94 -3.07
C LEU A 384 -20.11 -6.01 -3.93
N LEU A 385 -21.30 -6.46 -3.50
CA LEU A 385 -22.06 -7.52 -4.13
C LEU A 385 -22.93 -7.04 -5.30
N HIS A 386 -23.20 -5.73 -5.39
CA HIS A 386 -24.03 -5.10 -6.44
C HIS A 386 -23.22 -4.08 -7.25
N PRO A 387 -22.21 -4.51 -8.04
CA PRO A 387 -21.30 -3.60 -8.73
C PRO A 387 -21.99 -2.70 -9.77
N LYS A 388 -23.19 -3.06 -10.25
CA LYS A 388 -23.99 -2.23 -11.17
C LYS A 388 -24.65 -1.03 -10.49
N GLU A 389 -24.89 -1.14 -9.19
CA GLU A 389 -25.53 -0.10 -8.37
C GLU A 389 -24.48 0.83 -7.75
N ARG A 390 -23.23 0.36 -7.71
CA ARG A 390 -22.08 1.14 -7.26
C ARG A 390 -21.72 2.23 -8.28
N GLY A 391 -21.79 3.49 -7.85
CA GLY A 391 -21.28 4.62 -8.63
C GLY A 391 -19.77 4.56 -8.86
N THR A 392 -19.28 5.14 -9.96
CA THR A 392 -17.85 5.21 -10.25
C THR A 392 -17.22 6.41 -9.56
N LYS A 393 -16.24 6.18 -8.67
CA LYS A 393 -15.49 7.23 -7.98
C LYS A 393 -14.15 7.49 -8.68
N ARG A 394 -13.80 8.76 -8.89
CA ARG A 394 -12.47 9.19 -9.36
C ARG A 394 -11.97 10.38 -8.53
N THR A 395 -10.68 10.33 -8.19
CA THR A 395 -9.99 11.47 -7.59
C THR A 395 -9.61 12.45 -8.69
N LEU A 396 -10.15 13.67 -8.60
CA LEU A 396 -9.91 14.74 -9.56
C LEU A 396 -9.14 15.88 -8.90
N THR A 397 -8.43 16.67 -9.70
CA THR A 397 -7.83 17.93 -9.25
C THR A 397 -8.93 18.92 -8.89
N ASN A 398 -8.74 19.68 -7.82
CA ASN A 398 -9.69 20.72 -7.35
C ASN A 398 -9.26 22.15 -7.76
N ALA A 399 -8.09 22.27 -8.37
CA ALA A 399 -7.53 23.51 -8.88
C ALA A 399 -6.74 23.21 -10.16
N ASP A 400 -6.49 24.27 -10.93
CA ASP A 400 -5.56 24.21 -12.04
C ASP A 400 -4.17 23.88 -11.49
N LEU A 401 -3.55 22.82 -12.01
CA LEU A 401 -2.15 22.53 -11.71
C LEU A 401 -1.29 23.19 -12.79
N LEU A 402 -0.35 23.99 -12.32
CA LEU A 402 0.62 24.66 -13.16
C LEU A 402 1.94 23.89 -13.02
N ILE A 403 2.37 23.23 -14.10
CA ILE A 403 3.66 22.58 -14.17
C ILE A 403 4.57 23.49 -14.98
N ASP A 404 5.56 24.07 -14.33
CA ASP A 404 6.56 24.86 -15.04
C ASP A 404 7.50 23.95 -15.84
N VAL A 405 7.73 24.27 -17.12
CA VAL A 405 8.55 23.48 -18.05
C VAL A 405 9.56 24.39 -18.74
N GLY A 406 10.85 24.07 -18.68
CA GLY A 406 11.90 24.85 -19.38
C GLY A 406 12.64 25.87 -18.50
N ILE A 407 13.56 26.61 -19.11
CA ILE A 407 14.49 27.51 -18.42
C ILE A 407 13.75 28.74 -17.89
N ARG A 408 13.94 29.04 -16.60
CA ARG A 408 13.38 30.21 -15.93
C ARG A 408 14.50 31.06 -15.34
N PRO A 409 14.89 32.18 -15.96
CA PRO A 409 15.77 33.13 -15.30
C PRO A 409 15.06 33.73 -14.07
N LEU A 410 15.78 33.79 -12.96
CA LEU A 410 15.34 34.43 -11.72
C LEU A 410 15.65 35.94 -11.80
N ASP A 411 14.63 36.80 -11.79
CA ASP A 411 14.81 38.26 -11.78
C ASP A 411 14.94 38.83 -10.35
N GLY A 412 15.70 38.15 -9.50
CA GLY A 412 15.96 38.52 -8.11
C GLY A 412 14.81 38.21 -7.14
N THR A 413 13.55 38.15 -7.60
CA THR A 413 12.40 37.73 -6.76
C THR A 413 11.35 36.90 -7.49
N THR A 414 11.31 36.91 -8.82
CA THR A 414 10.34 36.17 -9.63
C THR A 414 11.03 35.29 -10.66
N GLU A 415 10.63 34.02 -10.74
CA GLU A 415 11.01 33.15 -11.84
C GLU A 415 10.03 33.34 -13.00
N LYS A 416 10.50 33.87 -14.14
CA LYS A 416 9.67 34.01 -15.35
C LYS A 416 10.06 32.99 -16.41
N PRO A 417 9.09 32.44 -17.16
CA PRO A 417 9.38 31.56 -18.28
C PRO A 417 10.15 32.32 -19.36
N LEU A 418 11.26 31.76 -19.84
CA LEU A 418 12.00 32.32 -20.97
C LEU A 418 11.14 32.20 -22.25
N PHE A 419 10.95 33.29 -22.99
CA PHE A 419 10.17 33.37 -24.24
C PHE A 419 8.68 33.00 -24.17
N GLY A 420 8.03 33.10 -23.00
CA GLY A 420 6.57 32.93 -22.88
C GLY A 420 6.08 31.49 -23.05
N PHE A 421 6.98 30.52 -23.24
CA PHE A 421 6.72 29.11 -23.07
C PHE A 421 7.16 28.68 -21.68
N GLY A 422 6.49 27.67 -21.13
CA GLY A 422 7.02 26.98 -19.94
C GLY A 422 6.12 26.92 -18.74
N GLN A 423 4.81 26.93 -18.97
CA GLN A 423 3.84 26.49 -17.98
C GLN A 423 2.79 25.62 -18.66
N VAL A 424 2.75 24.35 -18.28
CA VAL A 424 1.70 23.40 -18.63
C VAL A 424 0.59 23.54 -17.62
N LYS A 425 -0.58 24.00 -18.08
CA LYS A 425 -1.79 24.06 -17.27
C LYS A 425 -2.59 22.76 -17.42
N ILE A 426 -2.69 22.01 -16.33
CA ILE A 426 -3.66 20.93 -16.20
C ILE A 426 -4.88 21.52 -15.51
N PRO A 427 -6.06 21.54 -16.16
CA PRO A 427 -7.24 22.17 -15.58
C PRO A 427 -7.71 21.45 -14.30
N ALA A 428 -8.41 22.19 -13.43
CA ALA A 428 -9.24 21.59 -12.40
C ALA A 428 -10.20 20.54 -13.01
N GLY A 429 -10.48 19.48 -12.27
CA GLY A 429 -11.30 18.35 -12.73
C GLY A 429 -10.51 17.26 -13.49
N ALA A 430 -9.19 17.38 -13.62
CA ALA A 430 -8.36 16.36 -14.25
C ALA A 430 -8.16 15.13 -13.34
N SER A 431 -8.10 13.93 -13.91
CA SER A 431 -7.86 12.70 -13.14
C SER A 431 -6.45 12.70 -12.53
N ALA A 432 -6.37 12.57 -11.20
CA ALA A 432 -5.10 12.45 -10.49
C ALA A 432 -4.33 11.18 -10.90
N GLY A 433 -5.05 10.11 -11.30
CA GLY A 433 -4.43 8.88 -11.79
C GLY A 433 -3.69 9.07 -13.10
N PHE A 434 -4.20 9.91 -14.00
CA PHE A 434 -3.60 10.20 -15.31
C PHE A 434 -2.24 10.91 -15.15
N LEU A 435 -2.15 11.85 -14.22
CA LEU A 435 -0.93 12.63 -14.00
C LEU A 435 0.24 11.80 -13.45
N ASN A 436 -0.06 10.72 -12.74
CA ASN A 436 0.94 9.89 -12.08
C ASN A 436 1.45 8.72 -12.94
N GLY A 437 0.84 8.45 -14.09
CA GLY A 437 1.20 7.34 -14.98
C GLY A 437 2.23 7.70 -16.05
N LEU A 438 2.33 8.97 -16.43
CA LEU A 438 3.20 9.41 -17.53
C LEU A 438 4.69 9.34 -17.15
N MET A 439 5.47 8.56 -17.89
CA MET A 439 6.93 8.50 -17.79
C MET A 439 7.60 9.73 -18.44
N HIS A 440 7.20 10.93 -18.02
CA HIS A 440 7.58 12.22 -18.62
C HIS A 440 9.09 12.42 -18.75
N LYS A 441 9.89 11.97 -17.78
CA LYS A 441 11.36 12.07 -17.86
C LYS A 441 11.93 11.25 -19.00
N GLN A 442 11.41 10.04 -19.19
CA GLN A 442 11.81 9.18 -20.30
C GLN A 442 11.33 9.77 -21.64
N LEU A 443 10.11 10.30 -21.70
CA LEU A 443 9.60 10.97 -22.89
C LEU A 443 10.47 12.17 -23.27
N ILE A 444 10.80 13.04 -22.32
CA ILE A 444 11.66 14.22 -22.58
C ILE A 444 13.07 13.79 -23.03
N GLY A 445 13.66 12.79 -22.36
CA GLY A 445 14.96 12.25 -22.75
C GLY A 445 14.95 11.67 -24.15
N ASP A 446 13.92 10.89 -24.50
CA ASP A 446 13.78 10.30 -25.82
C ASP A 446 13.49 11.34 -26.90
N LEU A 447 12.71 12.39 -26.63
CA LEU A 447 12.50 13.52 -27.55
C LEU A 447 13.84 14.24 -27.84
N PHE A 448 14.68 14.45 -26.82
CA PHE A 448 16.01 15.03 -27.00
C PHE A 448 16.91 14.12 -27.83
N LEU A 449 16.98 12.83 -27.50
CA LEU A 449 17.80 11.85 -28.21
C LEU A 449 17.32 11.71 -29.67
N ALA A 450 16.02 11.61 -29.92
CA ALA A 450 15.49 11.53 -31.28
C ALA A 450 15.95 12.69 -32.17
N LYS A 451 16.11 13.90 -31.60
CA LYS A 451 16.57 15.08 -32.35
C LYS A 451 18.09 15.23 -32.43
N ARG A 452 18.84 14.84 -31.40
CA ARG A 452 20.29 15.10 -31.29
C ARG A 452 21.16 13.88 -31.53
N HIS A 453 20.68 12.71 -31.12
CA HIS A 453 21.40 11.44 -31.12
C HIS A 453 20.43 10.27 -31.41
N PRO A 454 19.79 10.24 -32.59
CA PRO A 454 18.86 9.16 -32.94
C PRO A 454 19.54 7.78 -32.91
N ASP A 455 20.83 7.74 -33.22
CA ASP A 455 21.71 6.57 -33.10
C ASP A 455 21.66 5.93 -31.69
N LYS A 456 21.67 6.76 -30.63
CA LYS A 456 21.59 6.26 -29.24
C LYS A 456 20.22 5.68 -28.93
N LEU A 457 19.16 6.24 -29.50
CA LEU A 457 17.79 5.77 -29.29
C LEU A 457 17.54 4.46 -30.06
N GLU A 458 18.08 4.35 -31.28
CA GLU A 458 18.09 3.12 -32.07
C GLU A 458 18.87 2.01 -31.37
N ALA A 459 20.07 2.31 -30.85
CA ALA A 459 20.86 1.37 -30.06
C ALA A 459 20.15 0.90 -28.77
N ALA A 460 19.26 1.72 -28.21
CA ALA A 460 18.40 1.37 -27.09
C ALA A 460 17.14 0.57 -27.50
N GLY A 461 17.06 0.10 -28.75
CA GLY A 461 15.94 -0.71 -29.26
C GLY A 461 14.69 0.10 -29.60
N LYS A 462 14.78 1.44 -29.65
CA LYS A 462 13.64 2.34 -29.88
C LYS A 462 13.62 2.92 -31.29
N ALA A 463 14.27 2.26 -32.26
CA ALA A 463 14.33 2.70 -33.65
C ALA A 463 12.95 3.01 -34.26
N ALA A 464 11.95 2.16 -33.97
CA ALA A 464 10.58 2.34 -34.45
C ALA A 464 9.88 3.60 -33.92
N LEU A 465 10.35 4.16 -32.78
CA LEU A 465 9.77 5.35 -32.16
C LEU A 465 10.38 6.65 -32.69
N VAL A 466 11.58 6.58 -33.27
CA VAL A 466 12.38 7.74 -33.71
C VAL A 466 11.59 8.69 -34.63
N PRO A 467 10.89 8.23 -35.69
CA PRO A 467 10.20 9.14 -36.61
C PRO A 467 9.10 9.96 -35.92
N THR A 468 8.29 9.32 -35.08
CA THR A 468 7.21 10.00 -34.34
C THR A 468 7.79 10.98 -33.31
N LEU A 469 8.83 10.57 -32.58
CA LEU A 469 9.49 11.45 -31.60
C LEU A 469 10.17 12.65 -32.28
N GLN A 470 10.76 12.48 -33.45
CA GLN A 470 11.34 13.58 -34.23
C GLN A 470 10.26 14.56 -34.69
N ALA A 471 9.15 14.07 -35.24
CA ALA A 471 8.02 14.90 -35.65
C ALA A 471 7.45 15.70 -34.46
N MET A 472 7.26 15.03 -33.31
CA MET A 472 6.85 15.68 -32.08
C MET A 472 7.84 16.76 -31.64
N ALA A 473 9.14 16.44 -31.59
CA ALA A 473 10.17 17.37 -31.17
C ALA A 473 10.22 18.60 -32.10
N ASP A 474 10.09 18.41 -33.41
CA ASP A 474 10.08 19.49 -34.39
C ASP A 474 8.86 20.39 -34.24
N GLU A 475 7.69 19.81 -33.98
CA GLU A 475 6.48 20.59 -33.75
C GLU A 475 6.54 21.37 -32.43
N ILE A 476 7.10 20.77 -31.37
CA ILE A 476 7.31 21.41 -30.07
C ILE A 476 8.30 22.57 -30.20
N ILE A 477 9.40 22.39 -30.92
CA ILE A 477 10.39 23.46 -31.16
C ILE A 477 9.79 24.59 -31.99
N LYS A 478 8.98 24.26 -33.01
CA LYS A 478 8.33 25.24 -33.88
C LYS A 478 7.19 26.00 -33.18
N ASN A 479 6.42 25.31 -32.32
CA ASN A 479 5.22 25.83 -31.67
C ASN A 479 5.22 25.47 -30.16
N PRO A 480 6.11 26.07 -29.35
CA PRO A 480 6.29 25.66 -27.95
C PRO A 480 5.05 25.88 -27.08
N SER A 481 4.16 26.82 -27.43
CA SER A 481 2.87 27.02 -26.76
C SER A 481 1.89 25.85 -26.93
N ARG A 482 2.07 25.04 -27.99
CA ARG A 482 1.23 23.87 -28.29
C ARG A 482 1.73 22.59 -27.63
N PHE A 483 2.76 22.63 -26.77
CA PHE A 483 3.31 21.42 -26.14
C PHE A 483 2.25 20.45 -25.58
N VAL A 484 1.30 20.97 -24.79
CA VAL A 484 0.22 20.14 -24.20
C VAL A 484 -0.73 19.58 -25.27
N GLU A 485 -1.01 20.35 -26.30
CA GLU A 485 -1.87 19.95 -27.42
C GLU A 485 -1.20 18.85 -28.24
N ILE A 486 0.09 18.99 -28.56
CA ILE A 486 0.90 17.98 -29.27
C ILE A 486 0.93 16.67 -28.48
N LEU A 487 1.13 16.72 -27.16
CA LEU A 487 1.05 15.52 -26.33
C LEU A 487 -0.35 14.89 -26.33
N ARG A 488 -1.42 15.68 -26.43
CA ARG A 488 -2.80 15.16 -26.53
C ARG A 488 -3.09 14.55 -27.90
N GLU A 489 -2.60 15.14 -28.98
CA GLU A 489 -2.72 14.62 -30.34
C GLU A 489 -1.96 13.29 -30.49
N GLN A 490 -0.83 13.16 -29.80
CA GLN A 490 -0.01 11.94 -29.76
C GLN A 490 -0.35 11.01 -28.60
N ARG A 491 -1.57 11.12 -28.04
CA ARG A 491 -1.97 10.38 -26.82
C ARG A 491 -1.78 8.87 -26.96
N ASP A 492 -2.17 8.28 -28.09
CA ASP A 492 -2.11 6.84 -28.26
C ASP A 492 -0.66 6.35 -28.35
N PHE A 493 0.19 7.10 -29.07
CA PHE A 493 1.63 6.86 -29.12
C PHE A 493 2.25 6.97 -27.72
N ILE A 494 1.92 8.03 -26.97
CA ILE A 494 2.43 8.22 -25.62
C ILE A 494 1.97 7.07 -24.74
N SER A 495 0.67 6.79 -24.68
CA SER A 495 0.11 5.73 -23.84
C SER A 495 0.66 4.34 -24.11
N ALA A 496 1.12 4.06 -25.34
CA ALA A 496 1.73 2.78 -25.70
C ALA A 496 3.20 2.67 -25.26
N ASN A 497 3.90 3.79 -25.08
CA ASN A 497 5.36 3.82 -24.94
C ASN A 497 5.85 4.46 -23.62
N TYR A 498 5.06 5.37 -23.03
CA TYR A 498 5.38 6.27 -21.91
C TYR A 498 4.22 6.39 -20.91
#